data_AF-A0A949PGK5-F1
#
_entry.id   AF-A0A949PGK5-F1
#
_cell.length_a   1.000
_cell.length_b   1.000
_cell.length_c   1.000
_cell.angle_alpha   90.00
_cell.angle_beta   90.00
_cell.angle_gamma   90.00
#
_symmetry.space_group_name_H-M   'P 1'
#
loop_
_entity.id
_entity.type
_entity.pdbx_description
1 polymer ?
#
loop_
_entity_poly.entity_id
_entity_poly.type
_entity_poly.pdbx_seq_one_letter_code
_entity_poly.pdbx_strand_id
1 'polypeptide(L)'
;GKLYKSFLTVADKCNHCDEDFSKIDSGDGPAVFIIMIAGFLLVGGALYVEVVHQPAYWIHAVIWLPLGVLIPLFLLPGMKSWLIAQQYKYKAKQASWDDE
;
A
#
# COMPACT_ATOMS: atom_id res chain seq x y z
N GLY A 1 14.41 -10.62 -11.63
CA GLY A 1 15.24 -9.72 -10.80
C GLY A 1 14.47 -9.31 -9.56
N LYS A 2 15.13 -8.90 -8.48
CA LYS A 2 14.44 -8.34 -7.30
C LYS A 2 14.00 -6.91 -7.61
N LEU A 3 12.71 -6.62 -7.43
CA LEU A 3 12.15 -5.27 -7.62
C LEU A 3 12.33 -4.39 -6.38
N TYR A 4 12.34 -5.00 -5.20
CA TYR A 4 12.46 -4.32 -3.91
C TYR A 4 13.83 -4.56 -3.27
N LYS A 5 14.43 -3.49 -2.74
CA LYS A 5 15.63 -3.50 -1.90
C LYS A 5 15.30 -3.63 -0.40
N SER A 6 14.11 -3.18 0.01
CA SER A 6 13.57 -3.27 1.37
C SER A 6 12.04 -3.43 1.33
N PHE A 7 11.35 -3.46 2.48
CA PHE A 7 9.91 -3.72 2.60
C PHE A 7 9.04 -2.85 1.67
N LEU A 8 9.40 -1.57 1.50
CA LEU A 8 8.70 -0.63 0.59
C LEU A 8 9.65 0.11 -0.37
N THR A 9 10.95 -0.15 -0.29
CA THR A 9 11.96 0.56 -1.10
C THR A 9 12.22 -0.20 -2.38
N VAL A 10 11.88 0.41 -3.52
CA VAL A 10 12.18 -0.11 -4.86
C VAL A 10 13.68 -0.02 -5.09
N ALA A 11 14.27 -1.02 -5.77
CA ALA A 11 15.69 -0.97 -6.14
C ALA A 11 15.88 -0.05 -7.34
N ASP A 12 16.97 0.73 -7.38
CA ASP A 12 17.23 1.68 -8.49
C ASP A 12 17.50 0.98 -9.83
N LYS A 13 18.01 -0.26 -9.79
CA LYS A 13 18.33 -1.06 -10.98
C LYS A 13 17.96 -2.53 -10.84
N CYS A 14 17.62 -3.15 -11.96
CA CYS A 14 17.40 -4.59 -12.07
C CYS A 14 18.72 -5.39 -11.99
N ASN A 15 18.93 -6.18 -10.93
CA ASN A 15 20.12 -7.04 -10.78
C ASN A 15 20.33 -8.11 -11.88
N HIS A 16 19.36 -8.33 -12.77
CA HIS A 16 19.43 -9.36 -13.83
C HIS A 16 19.43 -8.75 -15.24
N CYS A 17 18.90 -7.55 -15.39
CA CYS A 17 18.59 -6.95 -16.68
C CYS A 17 19.09 -5.51 -16.83
N ASP A 18 19.70 -4.95 -15.78
CA ASP A 18 20.22 -3.57 -15.67
C ASP A 18 19.22 -2.44 -16.01
N GLU A 19 17.93 -2.77 -16.11
CA GLU A 19 16.86 -1.81 -16.33
C GLU A 19 16.80 -0.77 -15.18
N ASP A 20 16.72 0.51 -15.55
CA ASP A 20 16.69 1.65 -14.64
C ASP A 20 15.27 1.88 -14.09
N PHE A 21 15.09 1.64 -12.79
CA PHE A 21 13.84 1.84 -12.08
C PHE A 21 13.77 3.21 -11.37
N SER A 22 14.81 4.04 -11.47
CA SER A 22 14.90 5.34 -10.78
C SER A 22 13.80 6.34 -11.19
N LYS A 23 13.18 6.12 -12.36
CA LYS A 23 12.09 6.97 -12.90
C LYS A 23 10.69 6.47 -12.52
N ILE A 24 10.59 5.34 -11.82
CA ILE A 24 9.32 4.75 -11.41
C ILE A 24 8.96 5.28 -10.02
N ASP A 25 8.24 6.41 -10.00
CA ASP A 25 7.59 6.91 -8.81
C ASP A 25 6.10 6.52 -8.84
N SER A 26 5.74 5.51 -8.07
CA SER A 26 4.36 5.04 -7.95
C SER A 26 3.49 5.94 -7.07
N GLY A 27 4.06 6.98 -6.43
CA GLY A 27 3.37 7.90 -5.53
C GLY A 27 2.67 7.24 -4.32
N ASP A 28 1.93 8.04 -3.56
CA ASP A 28 1.14 7.60 -2.38
C ASP A 28 -0.29 7.14 -2.71
N GLY A 29 -0.66 7.14 -4.00
CA GLY A 29 -1.99 6.71 -4.46
C GLY A 29 -2.49 5.38 -3.86
N PRO A 30 -1.67 4.31 -3.82
CA PRO A 30 -2.03 3.04 -3.18
C PRO A 30 -2.49 3.17 -1.73
N ALA A 31 -1.82 4.00 -0.95
CA ALA A 31 -2.04 4.08 0.49
C ALA A 31 -3.42 4.65 0.81
N VAL A 32 -3.86 5.67 0.07
CA VAL A 32 -5.17 6.30 0.24
C VAL A 32 -6.29 5.29 -0.02
N PHE A 33 -6.22 4.53 -1.10
CA PHE A 33 -7.23 3.51 -1.42
C PHE A 33 -7.28 2.39 -0.37
N ILE A 34 -6.11 1.93 0.08
CA ILE A 34 -6.02 0.90 1.11
C ILE A 34 -6.66 1.38 2.42
N ILE A 35 -6.31 2.58 2.88
CA ILE A 35 -6.82 3.13 4.15
C ILE A 35 -8.34 3.35 4.07
N MET A 36 -8.87 3.83 2.96
CA MET A 36 -10.31 4.08 2.82
C MET A 36 -11.12 2.77 2.88
N ILE A 37 -10.70 1.75 2.13
CA ILE A 37 -11.38 0.44 2.10
C ILE A 37 -11.19 -0.29 3.44
N ALA A 38 -9.95 -0.36 3.94
CA ALA A 38 -9.65 -1.03 5.20
C ALA A 38 -10.35 -0.34 6.37
N GLY A 39 -10.35 0.99 6.41
CA GLY A 39 -11.03 1.78 7.43
C GLY A 39 -12.54 1.54 7.45
N PHE A 40 -13.19 1.50 6.28
CA PHE A 40 -14.61 1.16 6.18
C PHE A 40 -14.91 -0.24 6.73
N LEU A 41 -14.11 -1.24 6.36
CA LEU A 41 -14.29 -2.62 6.83
C LEU A 41 -14.01 -2.76 8.33
N LEU A 42 -12.97 -2.10 8.83
CA LEU A 42 -12.61 -2.10 10.25
C LEU A 42 -13.68 -1.44 11.12
N VAL A 43 -14.11 -0.23 10.76
CA VAL A 43 -15.11 0.50 11.55
C VAL A 43 -16.48 -0.17 11.43
N GLY A 44 -16.87 -0.61 10.23
CA GLY A 44 -18.11 -1.35 10.02
C GLY A 44 -18.13 -2.68 10.78
N GLY A 45 -17.03 -3.42 10.76
CA GLY A 45 -16.86 -4.65 11.54
C GLY A 45 -16.89 -4.40 13.05
N ALA A 46 -16.18 -3.37 13.52
CA ALA A 46 -16.18 -2.98 14.94
C ALA A 46 -17.58 -2.61 15.42
N LEU A 47 -18.32 -1.82 14.64
CA LEU A 47 -19.69 -1.44 14.97
C LEU A 47 -20.61 -2.67 15.00
N TYR A 48 -20.49 -3.58 14.03
CA TYR A 48 -21.30 -4.79 14.00
C TYR A 48 -21.05 -5.67 15.24
N VAL A 49 -19.78 -5.87 15.62
CA VAL A 49 -19.42 -6.65 16.80
C VAL A 49 -19.93 -6.00 18.08
N GLU A 50 -19.83 -4.67 18.19
CA GLU A 50 -20.36 -3.91 19.33
C GLU A 50 -21.88 -4.13 19.47
N VAL A 51 -22.62 -4.00 18.37
CA VAL A 51 -24.08 -4.10 18.36
C VAL A 51 -24.56 -5.52 18.73
N VAL A 52 -23.89 -6.56 18.24
CA VAL A 52 -24.33 -7.95 18.42
C VAL A 52 -23.84 -8.55 19.74
N HIS A 53 -22.59 -8.26 20.13
CA HIS A 53 -21.92 -8.98 21.22
C HIS A 53 -21.65 -8.12 22.46
N GLN A 54 -21.78 -6.79 22.38
CA GLN A 54 -21.43 -5.83 23.44
C GLN A 54 -20.17 -6.22 24.25
N PRO A 55 -19.02 -6.47 23.58
CA PRO A 55 -17.84 -6.91 24.30
C PRO A 55 -17.25 -5.77 25.14
N ALA A 56 -16.42 -6.12 26.12
CA ALA A 56 -15.69 -5.11 26.86
C ALA A 56 -14.76 -4.30 25.94
N TYR A 57 -14.68 -2.97 26.15
CA TYR A 57 -13.92 -2.05 25.30
C TYR A 57 -12.43 -2.40 25.14
N TRP A 58 -11.83 -3.07 26.14
CA TRP A 58 -10.44 -3.52 26.04
C TRP A 58 -10.26 -4.62 24.97
N ILE A 59 -11.25 -5.50 24.80
CA ILE A 59 -11.24 -6.54 23.76
C ILE A 59 -11.31 -5.88 22.39
N HIS A 60 -12.19 -4.88 22.25
CA HIS A 60 -12.25 -4.06 21.04
C HIS A 60 -10.90 -3.41 20.74
N ALA A 61 -10.28 -2.75 21.70
CA ALA A 61 -8.98 -2.10 21.49
C ALA A 61 -7.89 -3.11 21.08
N VAL A 62 -7.80 -4.26 21.75
CA VAL A 62 -6.78 -5.29 21.49
C VAL A 62 -6.96 -5.96 20.13
N ILE A 63 -8.19 -6.05 19.59
CA ILE A 63 -8.43 -6.68 18.29
C ILE A 63 -8.34 -5.65 17.16
N TRP A 64 -9.04 -4.53 17.29
CA TRP A 64 -9.21 -3.56 16.20
C TRP A 64 -7.97 -2.69 15.99
N LEU A 65 -7.22 -2.31 17.05
CA LEU A 65 -6.01 -1.52 16.89
C LEU A 65 -4.91 -2.27 16.12
N PRO A 66 -4.56 -3.53 16.46
CA PRO A 66 -3.58 -4.27 15.67
C PRO A 66 -4.04 -4.52 14.25
N LEU A 67 -5.32 -4.88 14.03
CA LEU A 67 -5.85 -5.06 12.68
C LEU A 67 -5.77 -3.77 11.85
N GLY A 68 -6.02 -2.61 12.46
CA GLY A 68 -5.88 -1.30 11.83
C GLY A 68 -4.48 -1.00 11.31
N VAL A 69 -3.45 -1.57 11.92
CA VAL A 69 -2.05 -1.39 11.51
C VAL A 69 -1.60 -2.50 10.56
N LEU A 70 -1.95 -3.75 10.87
CA LEU A 70 -1.48 -4.92 10.12
C LEU A 70 -2.10 -5.01 8.73
N ILE A 71 -3.39 -4.68 8.57
CA ILE A 71 -4.07 -4.77 7.27
C ILE A 71 -3.43 -3.84 6.24
N PRO A 72 -3.24 -2.53 6.51
CA PRO A 72 -2.55 -1.66 5.57
C PRO A 72 -1.12 -2.09 5.29
N LEU A 73 -0.35 -2.45 6.33
CA LEU A 73 1.04 -2.87 6.16
C LEU A 73 1.19 -4.10 5.26
N PHE A 74 0.26 -5.05 5.34
CA PHE A 74 0.27 -6.23 4.50
C PHE A 74 -0.12 -5.92 3.04
N LEU A 75 -1.06 -5.01 2.82
CA LEU A 75 -1.56 -4.68 1.48
C LEU A 75 -0.65 -3.72 0.70
N LEU A 76 0.10 -2.86 1.40
CA LEU A 76 0.94 -1.82 0.79
C LEU A 76 1.98 -2.36 -0.21
N PRO A 77 2.80 -3.40 0.10
CA PRO A 77 3.80 -3.92 -0.85
C PRO A 77 3.19 -4.50 -2.12
N GLY A 78 2.04 -5.18 -1.98
CA GLY A 78 1.29 -5.77 -3.10
C GLY A 78 0.78 -4.69 -4.05
N MET A 79 0.07 -3.70 -3.52
CA MET A 79 -0.49 -2.61 -4.33
C MET A 79 0.59 -1.76 -4.99
N LYS A 80 1.69 -1.48 -4.28
CA LYS A 80 2.85 -0.78 -4.83
C LYS A 80 3.47 -1.55 -6.01
N SER A 81 3.59 -2.87 -5.88
CA SER A 81 4.17 -3.71 -6.95
C SER A 81 3.29 -3.73 -8.20
N TRP A 82 1.97 -3.73 -7.99
CA TRP A 82 1.00 -3.70 -9.07
C TRP A 82 1.04 -2.38 -9.83
N LEU A 83 1.12 -1.24 -9.13
CA LEU A 83 1.27 0.07 -9.80
C LEU A 83 2.55 0.17 -10.61
N ILE A 84 3.68 -0.29 -10.04
CA ILE A 84 4.97 -0.30 -10.74
C ILE A 84 4.87 -1.14 -12.03
N ALA A 85 4.23 -2.31 -11.97
CA ALA A 85 4.03 -3.17 -13.15
C ALA A 85 3.19 -2.47 -14.24
N GLN A 86 2.18 -1.69 -13.85
CA GLN A 86 1.38 -0.93 -14.79
C GLN A 86 2.14 0.26 -15.38
N GLN A 87 2.89 1.01 -14.56
CA GLN A 87 3.74 2.09 -15.06
C GLN A 87 4.77 1.58 -16.07
N TYR A 88 5.38 0.42 -15.80
CA TYR A 88 6.30 -0.25 -16.73
C TYR A 88 5.60 -0.64 -18.05
N LYS A 89 4.40 -1.23 -17.97
CA LYS A 89 3.63 -1.64 -19.15
C LYS A 89 3.20 -0.46 -20.02
N TYR A 90 2.74 0.62 -19.41
CA TYR A 90 2.21 1.79 -20.11
C TYR A 90 3.26 2.87 -20.38
N LYS A 91 4.53 2.65 -20.01
CA LYS A 91 5.63 3.62 -20.12
C LYS A 91 5.26 4.99 -19.55
N ALA A 92 4.50 5.00 -18.45
CA ALA A 92 4.08 6.22 -17.80
C ALA A 92 5.31 6.94 -17.23
N LYS A 93 5.53 8.18 -17.67
CA LYS A 93 6.61 9.04 -17.20
C LYS A 93 5.98 10.29 -16.58
N GLN A 94 6.52 10.79 -15.46
CA GLN A 94 6.13 12.11 -14.96
C GLN A 94 6.41 13.17 -16.04
N ALA A 95 5.49 14.12 -16.19
CA ALA A 95 5.68 15.25 -17.09
C ALA A 95 6.83 16.11 -16.54
N SER A 96 7.95 16.12 -17.25
CA SER A 96 9.02 17.10 -17.03
C SER A 96 8.69 18.33 -17.86
N TRP A 97 8.68 19.50 -17.22
CA TRP A 97 8.75 20.76 -17.93
C TRP A 97 10.23 20.95 -18.28
N ASP A 98 10.55 20.92 -19.57
CA ASP A 98 11.88 21.31 -20.03
C ASP A 98 11.95 22.84 -19.91
N ASP A 99 12.47 23.33 -18.79
CA ASP A 99 12.95 24.71 -18.71
C ASP A 99 14.25 24.77 -19.54
N GLU A 100 14.20 25.53 -20.64
CA GLU A 100 15.22 25.72 -21.70
C GLU A 100 16.69 25.76 -21.23
#